data_AF-A0A829GL99-F1
#
_entry.id   AF-A0A829GL99-F1
#
_cell.length_a   1.000
_cell.length_b   1.000
_cell.length_c   1.000
_cell.angle_alpha   90.00
_cell.angle_beta   90.00
_cell.angle_gamma   90.00
#
_symmetry.space_group_name_H-M   'P 1'
#
loop_
_entity.id
_entity.type
_entity.pdbx_description
1 polymer ?
#
loop_
_entity_poly.entity_id
_entity_poly.type
_entity_poly.pdbx_seq_one_letter_code
_entity_poly.pdbx_strand_id
1 'polypeptide(L)'
;MGVLRNPEKNDLQVFPSLELVSTKFLPSLQGKTWDKEQNIGEELRRIFKRRKLSFIIVDGSNNNSIKYELFQRLNTNGLALKPQEIRNVSVLMSSRKMFEAINEMNADSNFQRIYKLTPKKKEEQEDKDAVSAFVVMQTLGDSVVNSGEDISSYLTERLTQISPQIGSDELEEIKMKFKEASLILASLFGENAFQKWGESKQKYYGPCLRSIFEVLFPLIANNLELFRNNSELLVSIQKEISNRKEYKEATKRGARAIVRFSKLLKLSEIIANESKKH
;
A
#
# COMPACT_ATOMS: atom_id res chain seq x y z
N MET A 1 17.25 38.63 16.45
CA MET A 1 16.48 37.79 15.50
C MET A 1 16.67 38.41 14.13
N GLY A 2 16.69 37.60 13.07
CA GLY A 2 17.20 38.00 11.76
C GLY A 2 16.50 39.24 11.21
N VAL A 3 17.27 40.28 10.92
CA VAL A 3 16.81 41.43 10.14
C VAL A 3 16.78 40.99 8.68
N LEU A 4 15.62 41.04 8.03
CA LEU A 4 15.50 40.65 6.63
C LEU A 4 16.16 41.71 5.75
N ARG A 5 17.34 41.37 5.22
CA ARG A 5 18.08 42.24 4.29
C ARG A 5 17.54 42.06 2.88
N ASN A 6 17.57 43.14 2.10
CA ASN A 6 17.20 43.08 0.70
C ASN A 6 18.33 42.42 -0.13
N PRO A 7 18.10 41.24 -0.73
CA PRO A 7 19.14 40.52 -1.45
C PRO A 7 19.52 41.17 -2.79
N GLU A 8 18.72 42.09 -3.34
CA GLU A 8 18.96 42.70 -4.65
C GLU A 8 19.74 44.03 -4.61
N LYS A 9 19.91 44.64 -3.43
CA LYS A 9 20.60 45.93 -3.27
C LYS A 9 21.57 45.86 -2.08
N ASN A 10 22.85 45.58 -2.37
CA ASN A 10 24.02 45.68 -1.49
C ASN A 10 23.69 45.86 0.01
N ASP A 11 23.40 44.77 0.72
CA ASP A 11 23.46 44.47 2.18
C ASP A 11 23.11 45.53 3.26
N LEU A 12 22.80 46.77 2.89
CA LEU A 12 22.63 47.95 3.72
C LEU A 12 21.15 48.39 3.78
N GLN A 13 20.31 47.94 2.83
CA GLN A 13 18.88 48.19 2.88
C GLN A 13 18.15 47.00 3.51
N VAL A 14 17.50 47.29 4.63
CA VAL A 14 16.69 46.35 5.42
C VAL A 14 15.22 46.51 5.03
N PHE A 15 14.50 45.41 4.87
CA PHE A 15 13.05 45.48 4.70
C PHE A 15 12.37 46.03 5.96
N PRO A 16 11.29 46.81 5.83
CA PRO A 16 10.55 47.28 6.99
C PRO A 16 10.10 46.11 7.87
N SER A 17 10.03 46.34 9.18
CA SER A 17 9.58 45.32 10.13
C SER A 17 8.21 44.78 9.74
N LEU A 18 8.10 43.45 9.67
CA LEU A 18 6.83 42.79 9.37
C LEU A 18 5.85 43.00 10.52
N GLU A 19 4.61 43.32 10.15
CA GLU A 19 3.47 43.40 11.05
C GLU A 19 2.69 42.08 10.99
N LEU A 20 2.32 41.56 12.15
CA LEU A 20 1.53 40.35 12.24
C LEU A 20 0.07 40.61 11.84
N VAL A 21 -0.52 39.63 11.17
CA VAL A 21 -1.94 39.63 10.82
C VAL A 21 -2.70 38.78 11.84
N SER A 22 -3.91 39.19 12.18
CA SER A 22 -4.81 38.42 13.04
C SER A 22 -5.03 37.02 12.49
N THR A 23 -5.05 36.03 13.39
CA THR A 23 -5.51 34.68 13.07
C THR A 23 -6.81 34.38 13.79
N LYS A 24 -7.54 33.33 13.37
CA LYS A 24 -8.81 32.92 13.99
C LYS A 24 -8.70 32.69 15.51
N PHE A 25 -7.56 32.21 15.98
CA PHE A 25 -7.35 31.87 17.40
C PHE A 25 -6.61 32.95 18.18
N LEU A 26 -5.90 33.86 17.50
CA LEU A 26 -5.12 34.94 18.11
C LEU A 26 -5.38 36.26 17.35
N PRO A 27 -6.59 36.83 17.48
CA PRO A 27 -6.93 38.09 16.81
C PRO A 27 -6.15 39.29 17.38
N SER A 28 -5.73 39.21 18.64
CA SER A 28 -4.96 40.25 19.34
C SER A 28 -3.53 40.47 18.80
N LEU A 29 -3.09 39.64 17.86
CA LEU A 29 -1.78 39.79 17.20
C LEU A 29 -1.80 40.77 16.02
N GLN A 30 -2.98 41.25 15.58
CA GLN A 30 -3.07 42.22 14.48
C GLN A 30 -2.20 43.46 14.76
N GLY A 31 -1.35 43.82 13.81
CA GLY A 31 -0.50 45.01 13.87
C GLY A 31 0.65 44.91 14.87
N LYS A 32 0.83 43.78 15.55
CA LYS A 32 1.96 43.58 16.46
C LYS A 32 3.25 43.38 15.67
N THR A 33 4.36 43.89 16.21
CA THR A 33 5.69 43.78 15.58
C THR A 33 6.68 43.03 16.47
N TRP A 34 7.82 42.63 15.88
CA TRP A 34 8.82 41.90 16.65
C TRP A 34 9.60 42.76 17.63
N ASP A 35 9.96 44.02 17.34
CA ASP A 35 10.88 44.84 18.18
C ASP A 35 10.29 46.17 18.70
N LYS A 36 9.19 46.71 18.13
CA LYS A 36 8.66 48.04 18.53
C LYS A 36 7.85 48.00 19.84
N GLU A 37 7.43 49.16 20.34
CA GLU A 37 6.64 49.30 21.57
C GLU A 37 5.35 48.45 21.58
N GLN A 38 4.69 48.29 20.43
CA GLN A 38 3.55 47.39 20.25
C GLN A 38 3.97 45.98 19.85
N ASN A 39 4.81 45.34 20.67
CA ASN A 39 5.26 43.98 20.41
C ASN A 39 4.37 42.89 21.00
N ILE A 40 4.68 41.64 20.64
CA ILE A 40 3.98 40.42 21.08
C ILE A 40 4.30 39.98 22.52
N GLY A 41 5.09 40.76 23.28
CA GLY A 41 5.51 40.42 24.63
C GLY A 41 6.71 39.47 24.70
N GLU A 42 7.47 39.56 25.79
CA GLU A 42 8.72 38.80 26.00
C GLU A 42 8.51 37.30 26.08
N GLU A 43 7.38 36.84 26.61
CA GLU A 43 7.08 35.41 26.73
C GLU A 43 6.91 34.74 25.36
N LEU A 44 6.06 35.31 24.49
CA LEU A 44 5.87 34.82 23.13
C LEU A 44 7.16 34.95 22.31
N ARG A 45 7.88 36.08 22.43
CA ARG A 45 9.20 36.24 21.82
C ARG A 45 10.16 35.12 22.24
N ARG A 46 10.18 34.75 23.52
CA ARG A 46 11.02 33.66 24.03
C ARG A 46 10.60 32.30 23.47
N ILE A 47 9.30 32.02 23.34
CA ILE A 47 8.79 30.80 22.71
C ILE A 47 9.24 30.73 21.24
N PHE A 48 9.04 31.80 20.48
CA PHE A 48 9.48 31.88 19.07
C PHE A 48 11.00 31.73 18.93
N LYS A 49 11.80 32.44 19.75
CA LYS A 49 13.28 32.35 19.74
C LYS A 49 13.80 30.95 20.05
N ARG A 50 13.09 30.19 20.90
CA ARG A 50 13.49 28.84 21.32
C ARG A 50 12.90 27.74 20.42
N ARG A 51 12.03 28.10 19.46
CA ARG A 51 11.46 27.12 18.54
C ARG A 51 12.49 26.77 17.48
N LYS A 52 12.80 25.47 17.37
CA LYS A 52 13.67 24.96 16.31
C LYS A 52 12.93 25.00 14.98
N LEU A 53 13.50 25.72 13.99
CA LEU A 53 13.10 25.64 12.60
C LEU A 53 14.02 24.64 11.90
N SER A 54 13.46 23.61 11.28
CA SER A 54 14.21 22.64 10.49
C SER A 54 14.05 22.98 9.02
N PHE A 55 15.15 23.33 8.36
CA PHE A 55 15.19 23.53 6.91
C PHE A 55 15.84 22.30 6.28
N ILE A 56 15.18 21.71 5.29
CA ILE A 56 15.76 20.64 4.48
C ILE A 56 15.89 21.20 3.07
N ILE A 57 17.14 21.42 2.64
CA ILE A 57 17.46 21.90 1.30
C ILE A 57 17.84 20.68 0.46
N VAL A 58 17.25 20.60 -0.73
CA VAL A 58 17.26 19.40 -1.56
C VAL A 58 17.78 19.80 -2.91
N ASP A 59 18.99 19.38 -3.23
CA ASP A 59 19.56 19.60 -4.55
C ASP A 59 18.87 18.67 -5.56
N GLY A 60 18.51 19.21 -6.72
CA GLY A 60 17.61 18.61 -7.70
C GLY A 60 18.21 17.45 -8.51
N SER A 61 19.39 16.96 -8.16
CA SER A 61 20.10 15.94 -8.91
C SER A 61 19.60 14.52 -8.57
N ASN A 62 18.51 14.14 -9.25
CA ASN A 62 18.17 12.78 -9.69
C ASN A 62 17.83 11.67 -8.69
N ASN A 63 17.81 11.88 -7.37
CA ASN A 63 17.51 10.77 -6.47
C ASN A 63 16.03 10.75 -6.02
N ASN A 64 15.20 9.96 -6.70
CA ASN A 64 13.80 9.72 -6.31
C ASN A 64 13.67 9.25 -4.85
N SER A 65 14.70 8.58 -4.30
CA SER A 65 14.75 8.18 -2.89
C SER A 65 14.83 9.38 -1.92
N ILE A 66 15.46 10.50 -2.32
CA ILE A 66 15.56 11.71 -1.50
C ILE A 66 14.21 12.44 -1.48
N LYS A 67 13.57 12.65 -2.64
CA LYS A 67 12.21 13.21 -2.73
C LYS A 67 11.22 12.42 -1.87
N TYR A 68 11.40 11.12 -1.85
CA TYR A 68 10.62 10.20 -1.04
C TYR A 68 10.88 10.33 0.47
N GLU A 69 12.15 10.39 0.89
CA GLU A 69 12.52 10.63 2.29
C GLU A 69 12.00 11.99 2.79
N LEU A 70 12.04 13.02 1.93
CA LEU A 70 11.44 14.33 2.20
C LEU A 70 9.93 14.26 2.38
N PHE A 71 9.24 13.53 1.49
CA PHE A 71 7.81 13.31 1.63
C PHE A 71 7.50 12.60 2.96
N GLN A 72 8.32 11.64 3.37
CA GLN A 72 8.17 10.98 4.68
C GLN A 72 8.30 11.95 5.85
N ARG A 73 9.29 12.84 5.83
CA ARG A 73 9.52 13.80 6.93
C ARG A 73 8.50 14.95 6.94
N LEU A 74 8.04 15.40 5.77
CA LEU A 74 7.08 16.49 5.63
C LEU A 74 5.67 16.08 6.06
N ASN A 75 5.20 14.90 5.64
CA ASN A 75 3.82 14.47 5.92
C ASN A 75 3.58 14.00 7.35
N THR A 76 4.64 13.90 8.15
CA THR A 76 4.54 13.29 9.46
C THR A 76 4.76 14.25 10.62
N ASN A 77 5.20 15.49 10.40
CA ASN A 77 5.66 16.36 11.49
C ASN A 77 6.68 15.65 12.44
N GLY A 78 7.32 14.56 11.98
CA GLY A 78 8.15 13.66 12.80
C GLY A 78 7.53 12.31 13.23
N LEU A 79 6.29 11.97 12.85
CA LEU A 79 5.69 10.64 12.99
C LEU A 79 6.22 9.65 11.92
N ALA A 80 6.06 8.34 12.10
CA ALA A 80 6.46 7.37 11.07
C ALA A 80 5.33 7.16 10.06
N LEU A 81 5.61 7.18 8.75
CA LEU A 81 4.64 6.75 7.75
C LEU A 81 4.35 5.25 7.90
N LYS A 82 3.10 4.86 7.67
CA LYS A 82 2.74 3.45 7.57
C LYS A 82 3.40 2.85 6.31
N PRO A 83 3.77 1.56 6.32
CA PRO A 83 4.37 0.91 5.15
C PRO A 83 3.53 1.01 3.85
N GLN A 84 2.21 1.11 3.96
CA GLN A 84 1.34 1.32 2.81
C GLN A 84 1.42 2.75 2.23
N GLU A 85 1.57 3.78 3.07
CA GLU A 85 1.75 5.17 2.61
C GLU A 85 3.07 5.30 1.86
N ILE A 86 4.10 4.67 2.43
CA ILE A 86 5.40 4.43 1.83
C ILE A 86 5.23 3.82 0.43
N ARG A 87 4.54 2.69 0.31
CA ARG A 87 4.33 2.03 -0.99
C ARG A 87 3.57 2.89 -1.98
N ASN A 88 2.47 3.51 -1.55
CA ASN A 88 1.62 4.33 -2.41
C ASN A 88 2.42 5.44 -3.10
N VAL A 89 3.28 6.13 -2.34
CA VAL A 89 4.13 7.20 -2.88
C VAL A 89 5.21 6.62 -3.79
N SER A 90 5.89 5.54 -3.39
CA SER A 90 6.92 4.91 -4.23
C SER A 90 6.38 4.48 -5.59
N VAL A 91 5.20 3.84 -5.62
CA VAL A 91 4.54 3.41 -6.85
C VAL A 91 4.04 4.61 -7.67
N LEU A 92 3.45 5.63 -7.05
CA LEU A 92 3.01 6.83 -7.77
C LEU A 92 4.19 7.54 -8.45
N MET A 93 5.33 7.62 -7.77
CA MET A 93 6.55 8.25 -8.29
C MET A 93 7.21 7.42 -9.39
N SER A 94 7.06 6.09 -9.40
CA SER A 94 7.61 5.23 -10.45
C SER A 94 6.67 5.10 -11.65
N SER A 95 5.37 4.99 -11.42
CA SER A 95 4.35 4.83 -12.47
C SER A 95 2.97 5.23 -11.97
N ARG A 96 2.51 6.39 -12.45
CA ARG A 96 1.15 6.87 -12.19
C ARG A 96 0.09 5.88 -12.66
N LYS A 97 0.31 5.22 -13.80
CA LYS A 97 -0.61 4.21 -14.36
C LYS A 97 -0.77 3.01 -13.41
N MET A 98 0.32 2.49 -12.86
CA MET A 98 0.24 1.38 -11.90
C MET A 98 -0.47 1.80 -10.61
N PHE A 99 -0.16 3.00 -10.10
CA PHE A 99 -0.84 3.54 -8.92
C PHE A 99 -2.37 3.64 -9.12
N GLU A 100 -2.80 4.17 -10.26
CA GLU A 100 -4.21 4.28 -10.63
C GLU A 100 -4.85 2.88 -10.78
N ALA A 101 -4.18 1.93 -11.44
CA ALA A 101 -4.67 0.56 -11.59
C ALA A 101 -4.85 -0.17 -10.26
N ILE A 102 -3.91 -0.05 -9.31
CA ILE A 102 -4.04 -0.64 -7.97
C ILE A 102 -5.23 -0.04 -7.23
N ASN A 103 -5.46 1.27 -7.33
CA ASN A 103 -6.62 1.91 -6.71
C ASN A 103 -7.93 1.46 -7.35
N GLU A 104 -7.97 1.33 -8.68
CA GLU A 104 -9.13 0.85 -9.42
C GLU A 104 -9.49 -0.59 -9.03
N MET A 105 -8.52 -1.51 -9.02
CA MET A 105 -8.71 -2.89 -8.59
C MET A 105 -9.13 -2.97 -7.12
N ASN A 106 -8.54 -2.16 -6.24
CA ASN A 106 -8.95 -2.13 -4.84
C ASN A 106 -10.38 -1.60 -4.67
N ALA A 107 -10.83 -0.69 -5.52
CA ALA A 107 -12.19 -0.14 -5.48
C ALA A 107 -13.25 -1.07 -6.12
N ASP A 108 -12.83 -2.18 -6.76
CA ASP A 108 -13.76 -3.12 -7.38
C ASP A 108 -14.76 -3.69 -6.36
N SER A 109 -16.05 -3.60 -6.70
CA SER A 109 -17.12 -3.99 -5.77
C SER A 109 -17.16 -5.49 -5.48
N ASN A 110 -16.78 -6.34 -6.45
CA ASN A 110 -16.71 -7.77 -6.24
C ASN A 110 -15.54 -8.11 -5.32
N PHE A 111 -14.37 -7.50 -5.53
CA PHE A 111 -13.21 -7.66 -4.65
C PHE A 111 -13.53 -7.23 -3.21
N GLN A 112 -14.15 -6.07 -3.03
CA GLN A 112 -14.54 -5.57 -1.71
C GLN A 112 -15.56 -6.48 -1.01
N ARG A 113 -16.42 -7.17 -1.77
CA ARG A 113 -17.36 -8.17 -1.24
C ARG A 113 -16.67 -9.44 -0.76
N ILE A 114 -15.65 -9.92 -1.46
CA ILE A 114 -14.98 -11.19 -1.15
C ILE A 114 -13.84 -11.04 -0.12
N TYR A 115 -13.19 -9.88 -0.08
CA TYR A 115 -12.05 -9.61 0.81
C TYR A 115 -12.48 -8.84 2.07
N LYS A 116 -13.41 -9.44 2.84
CA LYS A 116 -14.02 -8.78 4.01
C LYS A 116 -13.06 -8.70 5.19
N LEU A 117 -12.67 -7.48 5.55
CA LEU A 117 -11.71 -7.18 6.62
C LEU A 117 -12.39 -6.65 7.89
N THR A 118 -11.70 -6.80 9.02
CA THR A 118 -12.07 -6.07 10.25
C THR A 118 -11.77 -4.57 10.08
N PRO A 119 -12.43 -3.69 10.86
CA PRO A 119 -12.18 -2.24 10.78
C PRO A 119 -10.69 -1.88 10.93
N LYS A 120 -9.99 -2.52 11.85
CA LYS A 120 -8.54 -2.32 12.06
C LYS A 120 -7.73 -2.66 10.80
N LYS A 121 -7.96 -3.82 10.19
CA LYS A 121 -7.25 -4.26 8.97
C LYS A 121 -7.57 -3.37 7.77
N LYS A 122 -8.80 -2.84 7.72
CA LYS A 122 -9.21 -1.87 6.69
C LYS A 122 -8.50 -0.52 6.87
N GLU A 123 -8.34 -0.05 8.11
CA GLU A 123 -7.56 1.15 8.43
C GLU A 123 -6.06 0.97 8.10
N GLU A 124 -5.55 -0.24 8.26
CA GLU A 124 -4.19 -0.64 7.85
C GLU A 124 -4.06 -0.86 6.33
N GLN A 125 -5.16 -0.75 5.57
CA GLN A 125 -5.23 -0.94 4.12
C GLN A 125 -4.74 -2.33 3.65
N GLU A 126 -5.03 -3.40 4.42
CA GLU A 126 -4.63 -4.77 4.08
C GLU A 126 -5.22 -5.26 2.74
N ASP A 127 -6.35 -4.70 2.32
CA ASP A 127 -6.98 -4.96 1.02
C ASP A 127 -6.13 -4.42 -0.13
N LYS A 128 -5.67 -3.17 -0.02
CA LYS A 128 -4.78 -2.55 -1.02
C LYS A 128 -3.42 -3.24 -1.06
N ASP A 129 -2.96 -3.72 0.09
CA ASP A 129 -1.76 -4.54 0.23
C ASP A 129 -1.93 -5.92 -0.45
N ALA A 130 -3.13 -6.50 -0.41
CA ALA A 130 -3.47 -7.74 -1.13
C ALA A 130 -3.51 -7.55 -2.65
N VAL A 131 -4.08 -6.43 -3.13
CA VAL A 131 -4.03 -6.06 -4.55
C VAL A 131 -2.58 -5.86 -5.02
N SER A 132 -1.77 -5.15 -4.22
CA SER A 132 -0.34 -4.95 -4.49
C SER A 132 0.41 -6.29 -4.60
N ALA A 133 0.13 -7.22 -3.70
CA ALA A 133 0.69 -8.56 -3.73
C ALA A 133 0.24 -9.35 -4.96
N PHE A 134 -1.02 -9.25 -5.37
CA PHE A 134 -1.51 -9.88 -6.60
C PHE A 134 -0.75 -9.39 -7.83
N VAL A 135 -0.57 -8.06 -7.98
CA VAL A 135 0.21 -7.50 -9.11
C VAL A 135 1.63 -8.04 -9.12
N VAL A 136 2.28 -8.14 -7.96
CA VAL A 136 3.62 -8.75 -7.85
C VAL A 136 3.60 -10.24 -8.23
N MET A 137 2.58 -11.00 -7.84
CA MET A 137 2.43 -12.40 -8.24
C MET A 137 2.31 -12.56 -9.76
N GLN A 138 1.55 -11.68 -10.42
CA GLN A 138 1.36 -11.71 -11.88
C GLN A 138 2.62 -11.40 -12.68
N THR A 139 3.62 -10.80 -12.04
CA THR A 139 4.84 -10.26 -12.67
C THR A 139 6.12 -10.90 -12.12
N LEU A 140 5.97 -11.95 -11.32
CA LEU A 140 7.09 -12.65 -10.70
C LEU A 140 7.86 -13.46 -11.75
N GLY A 141 7.15 -14.14 -12.66
CA GLY A 141 7.74 -15.12 -13.58
C GLY A 141 8.58 -16.15 -12.80
N ASP A 142 9.77 -16.46 -13.31
CA ASP A 142 10.74 -17.37 -12.66
C ASP A 142 11.61 -16.69 -11.58
N SER A 143 11.28 -15.46 -11.17
CA SER A 143 12.10 -14.71 -10.22
C SER A 143 12.10 -15.36 -8.84
N VAL A 144 13.29 -15.53 -8.26
CA VAL A 144 13.46 -16.07 -6.91
C VAL A 144 13.13 -15.01 -5.86
N VAL A 145 12.18 -15.30 -4.98
CA VAL A 145 11.85 -14.43 -3.84
C VAL A 145 12.94 -14.56 -2.77
N ASN A 146 13.62 -13.46 -2.43
CA ASN A 146 14.60 -13.45 -1.35
C ASN A 146 13.92 -13.62 0.02
N SER A 147 14.03 -14.82 0.59
CA SER A 147 13.42 -15.15 1.89
C SER A 147 13.94 -14.35 3.09
N GLY A 148 15.04 -13.60 2.92
CA GLY A 148 15.68 -12.77 3.95
C GLY A 148 14.97 -11.46 4.25
N GLU A 149 14.12 -10.96 3.34
CA GLU A 149 13.53 -9.61 3.41
C GLU A 149 12.19 -9.55 4.16
N ASP A 150 11.78 -8.34 4.52
CA ASP A 150 10.41 -8.08 4.97
C ASP A 150 9.46 -8.06 3.76
N ILE A 151 8.27 -8.66 3.91
CA ILE A 151 7.30 -8.75 2.81
C ILE A 151 6.83 -7.37 2.34
N SER A 152 6.67 -6.41 3.25
CA SER A 152 6.16 -5.09 2.88
C SER A 152 7.20 -4.32 2.07
N SER A 153 8.46 -4.37 2.48
CA SER A 153 9.59 -3.80 1.73
C SER A 153 9.73 -4.47 0.37
N TYR A 154 9.71 -5.81 0.33
CA TYR A 154 9.80 -6.60 -0.89
C TYR A 154 8.73 -6.21 -1.92
N LEU A 155 7.45 -6.13 -1.50
CA LEU A 155 6.35 -5.72 -2.39
C LEU A 155 6.56 -4.29 -2.93
N THR A 156 7.05 -3.39 -2.09
CA THR A 156 7.29 -1.99 -2.48
C THR A 156 8.41 -1.88 -3.50
N GLU A 157 9.54 -2.52 -3.24
CA GLU A 157 10.70 -2.53 -4.14
C GLU A 157 10.35 -3.20 -5.46
N ARG A 158 9.72 -4.37 -5.41
CA ARG A 158 9.34 -5.11 -6.62
C ARG A 158 8.36 -4.31 -7.47
N LEU A 159 7.29 -3.75 -6.89
CA LEU A 159 6.38 -2.87 -7.64
C LEU A 159 7.11 -1.67 -8.23
N THR A 160 7.96 -1.00 -7.47
CA THR A 160 8.71 0.18 -7.95
C THR A 160 9.60 -0.16 -9.14
N GLN A 161 10.21 -1.36 -9.14
CA GLN A 161 11.07 -1.83 -10.22
C GLN A 161 10.28 -2.23 -11.49
N ILE A 162 9.17 -2.95 -11.35
CA ILE A 162 8.41 -3.47 -12.51
C ILE A 162 7.47 -2.44 -13.12
N SER A 163 6.93 -1.51 -12.32
CA SER A 163 5.86 -0.61 -12.79
C SER A 163 6.22 0.26 -14.00
N PRO A 164 7.48 0.71 -14.19
CA PRO A 164 7.89 1.43 -15.39
C PRO A 164 8.06 0.54 -16.63
N GLN A 165 8.20 -0.78 -16.44
CA GLN A 165 8.48 -1.76 -17.50
C GLN A 165 7.19 -2.36 -18.08
N ILE A 166 6.11 -2.36 -17.29
CA ILE A 166 4.82 -2.92 -17.68
C ILE A 166 4.13 -2.02 -18.71
N GLY A 167 3.84 -2.61 -19.88
CA GLY A 167 3.12 -1.96 -20.96
C GLY A 167 1.63 -1.72 -20.64
N SER A 168 0.95 -0.89 -21.43
CA SER A 168 -0.48 -0.61 -21.20
C SER A 168 -1.35 -1.87 -21.39
N ASP A 169 -1.04 -2.70 -22.39
CA ASP A 169 -1.79 -3.92 -22.67
C ASP A 169 -1.62 -4.97 -21.57
N GLU A 170 -0.39 -5.15 -21.09
CA GLU A 170 -0.07 -6.05 -19.97
C GLU A 170 -0.77 -5.59 -18.68
N LEU A 171 -0.78 -4.27 -18.41
CA LEU A 171 -1.49 -3.73 -17.24
C LEU A 171 -3.01 -3.96 -17.34
N GLU A 172 -3.59 -3.80 -18.53
CA GLU A 172 -5.02 -4.03 -18.74
C GLU A 172 -5.35 -5.53 -18.64
N GLU A 173 -4.47 -6.42 -19.08
CA GLU A 173 -4.62 -7.86 -18.87
C GLU A 173 -4.63 -8.22 -17.38
N ILE A 174 -3.71 -7.66 -16.57
CA ILE A 174 -3.67 -7.85 -15.12
C ILE A 174 -4.99 -7.38 -14.48
N LYS A 175 -5.49 -6.20 -14.88
CA LYS A 175 -6.76 -5.66 -14.38
C LYS A 175 -7.95 -6.53 -14.77
N MET A 176 -8.01 -7.00 -16.02
CA MET A 176 -9.06 -7.89 -16.51
C MET A 176 -9.06 -9.19 -15.70
N LYS A 177 -7.91 -9.84 -15.56
CA LYS A 177 -7.75 -11.06 -14.76
C LYS A 177 -8.22 -10.86 -13.31
N PHE A 178 -7.87 -9.74 -12.70
CA PHE A 178 -8.31 -9.40 -11.34
C PHE A 178 -9.83 -9.26 -11.23
N LYS A 179 -10.46 -8.49 -12.14
CA LYS A 179 -11.90 -8.24 -12.12
C LYS A 179 -12.71 -9.51 -12.38
N GLU A 180 -12.29 -10.32 -13.35
CA GLU A 180 -12.97 -11.58 -13.67
C GLU A 180 -12.83 -12.61 -12.55
N ALA A 181 -11.64 -12.75 -11.95
CA ALA A 181 -11.45 -13.62 -10.79
C ALA A 181 -12.30 -13.15 -9.59
N SER A 182 -12.37 -11.83 -9.37
CA SER A 182 -13.22 -11.25 -8.32
C SER A 182 -14.69 -11.55 -8.55
N LEU A 183 -15.18 -11.44 -9.79
CA LEU A 183 -16.55 -11.76 -10.16
C LEU A 183 -16.89 -13.24 -9.91
N ILE A 184 -16.02 -14.16 -10.34
CA ILE A 184 -16.19 -15.61 -10.13
C ILE A 184 -16.24 -15.93 -8.63
N LEU A 185 -15.33 -15.36 -7.84
CA LEU A 185 -15.31 -15.59 -6.39
C LEU A 185 -16.54 -14.99 -5.69
N ALA A 186 -16.97 -13.81 -6.12
CA ALA A 186 -18.12 -13.12 -5.54
C ALA A 186 -19.43 -13.86 -5.81
N SER A 187 -19.58 -14.47 -7.00
CA SER A 187 -20.77 -15.24 -7.36
C SER A 187 -20.84 -16.57 -6.61
N LEU A 188 -19.72 -17.27 -6.44
CA LEU A 188 -19.70 -18.59 -5.80
C LEU A 188 -19.66 -18.55 -4.27
N PHE A 189 -18.89 -17.63 -3.69
CA PHE A 189 -18.56 -17.66 -2.25
C PHE A 189 -18.98 -16.41 -1.50
N GLY A 190 -19.11 -15.27 -2.19
CA GLY A 190 -19.31 -13.96 -1.53
C GLY A 190 -18.26 -13.73 -0.45
N GLU A 191 -18.70 -13.33 0.75
CA GLU A 191 -17.81 -13.02 1.89
C GLU A 191 -17.00 -14.23 2.41
N ASN A 192 -17.36 -15.45 2.00
CA ASN A 192 -16.73 -16.68 2.47
C ASN A 192 -15.53 -17.11 1.61
N ALA A 193 -15.22 -16.40 0.52
CA ALA A 193 -14.20 -16.79 -0.46
C ALA A 193 -12.86 -17.19 0.17
N PHE A 194 -12.42 -16.44 1.18
CA PHE A 194 -11.14 -16.64 1.85
C PHE A 194 -11.28 -17.13 3.30
N GLN A 195 -12.40 -17.76 3.63
CA GLN A 195 -12.60 -18.44 4.92
C GLN A 195 -12.29 -19.93 4.81
N LYS A 196 -12.03 -20.58 5.96
CA LYS A 196 -11.82 -22.03 5.99
C LYS A 196 -13.15 -22.77 5.90
N TRP A 197 -13.13 -23.94 5.28
CA TRP A 197 -14.26 -24.87 5.31
C TRP A 197 -14.15 -25.84 6.47
N GLY A 198 -15.24 -26.04 7.22
CA GLY A 198 -15.31 -27.00 8.32
C GLY A 198 -16.12 -28.22 7.92
N GLU A 199 -15.46 -29.35 7.66
CA GLU A 199 -16.10 -30.60 7.23
C GLU A 199 -17.15 -31.11 8.23
N SER A 200 -16.88 -31.03 9.53
CA SER A 200 -17.82 -31.51 10.56
C SER A 200 -19.13 -30.72 10.63
N LYS A 201 -19.08 -29.42 10.29
CA LYS A 201 -20.23 -28.52 10.37
C LYS A 201 -20.79 -28.14 9.00
N GLN A 202 -20.20 -28.64 7.92
CA GLN A 202 -20.52 -28.32 6.53
C GLN A 202 -20.72 -26.82 6.29
N LYS A 203 -19.81 -26.00 6.84
CA LYS A 203 -19.90 -24.53 6.71
C LYS A 203 -18.54 -23.84 6.73
N TYR A 204 -18.52 -22.64 6.17
CA TYR A 204 -17.41 -21.70 6.28
C TYR A 204 -17.30 -21.14 7.69
N TYR A 205 -16.06 -20.91 8.14
CA TYR A 205 -15.79 -20.35 9.46
C TYR A 205 -14.44 -19.62 9.53
N GLY A 206 -14.32 -18.79 10.57
CA GLY A 206 -13.11 -18.02 10.86
C GLY A 206 -13.03 -16.72 10.07
N PRO A 207 -11.94 -15.96 10.24
CA PRO A 207 -11.75 -14.69 9.55
C PRO A 207 -11.42 -14.89 8.07
N CYS A 208 -11.54 -13.83 7.28
CA CYS A 208 -10.93 -13.75 5.94
C CYS A 208 -9.41 -13.88 6.06
N LEU A 209 -8.83 -14.90 5.40
CA LEU A 209 -7.43 -15.24 5.49
C LEU A 209 -6.67 -14.80 4.23
N ARG A 210 -5.72 -13.88 4.42
CA ARG A 210 -4.72 -13.49 3.41
C ARG A 210 -4.04 -14.71 2.76
N SER A 211 -3.77 -15.76 3.53
CA SER A 211 -3.16 -16.99 3.00
C SER A 211 -4.06 -17.80 2.07
N ILE A 212 -5.39 -17.77 2.23
CA ILE A 212 -6.27 -18.42 1.25
C ILE A 212 -6.33 -17.57 -0.02
N PHE A 213 -6.38 -16.24 0.11
CA PHE A 213 -6.29 -15.31 -1.02
C PHE A 213 -5.00 -15.54 -1.84
N GLU A 214 -3.85 -15.66 -1.18
CA GLU A 214 -2.52 -15.90 -1.80
C GLU A 214 -2.43 -17.21 -2.60
N VAL A 215 -3.40 -18.12 -2.48
CA VAL A 215 -3.51 -19.35 -3.29
C VAL A 215 -4.64 -19.23 -4.30
N LEU A 216 -5.86 -18.97 -3.81
CA LEU A 216 -7.09 -19.09 -4.58
C LEU A 216 -7.21 -18.00 -5.64
N PHE A 217 -6.80 -16.77 -5.32
CA PHE A 217 -6.95 -15.64 -6.23
C PHE A 217 -6.04 -15.74 -7.47
N PRO A 218 -4.70 -15.95 -7.35
CA PRO A 218 -3.86 -16.15 -8.52
C PRO A 218 -4.22 -17.44 -9.29
N LEU A 219 -4.65 -18.51 -8.60
CA LEU A 219 -5.15 -19.74 -9.25
C LEU A 219 -6.26 -19.42 -10.25
N ILE A 220 -7.28 -18.67 -9.84
CA ILE A 220 -8.43 -18.36 -10.69
C ILE A 220 -8.04 -17.36 -11.76
N ALA A 221 -7.36 -16.26 -11.38
CA ALA A 221 -6.94 -15.21 -12.31
C ALA A 221 -6.10 -15.73 -13.48
N ASN A 222 -5.30 -16.77 -13.24
CA ASN A 222 -4.44 -17.38 -14.27
C ASN A 222 -5.11 -18.53 -15.04
N ASN A 223 -6.32 -18.94 -14.66
CA ASN A 223 -7.04 -20.07 -15.27
C ASN A 223 -8.55 -19.76 -15.40
N LEU A 224 -8.90 -18.56 -15.87
CA LEU A 224 -10.28 -18.08 -15.93
C LEU A 224 -11.22 -19.04 -16.69
N GLU A 225 -10.83 -19.48 -17.89
CA GLU A 225 -11.64 -20.38 -18.72
C GLU A 225 -11.92 -21.71 -18.04
N LEU A 226 -10.94 -22.25 -17.30
CA LEU A 226 -11.12 -23.51 -16.56
C LEU A 226 -12.22 -23.36 -15.50
N PHE A 227 -12.17 -22.28 -14.72
CA PHE A 227 -13.07 -22.09 -13.59
C PHE A 227 -14.41 -21.43 -13.93
N ARG A 228 -14.53 -20.78 -15.10
CA ARG A 228 -15.84 -20.41 -15.67
C ARG A 228 -16.67 -21.66 -15.97
N ASN A 229 -16.03 -22.70 -16.48
CA ASN A 229 -16.70 -23.91 -16.94
C ASN A 229 -16.82 -25.00 -15.86
N ASN A 230 -16.05 -24.90 -14.76
CA ASN A 230 -15.98 -25.93 -13.71
C ASN A 230 -16.15 -25.33 -12.30
N SER A 231 -17.33 -24.75 -12.04
CA SER A 231 -17.63 -24.12 -10.75
C SER A 231 -17.61 -25.11 -9.57
N GLU A 232 -18.08 -26.35 -9.78
CA GLU A 232 -18.07 -27.40 -8.75
C GLU A 232 -16.64 -27.79 -8.34
N LEU A 233 -15.73 -27.89 -9.32
CA LEU A 233 -14.31 -28.12 -9.07
C LEU A 233 -13.69 -26.96 -8.27
N LEU A 234 -14.07 -25.71 -8.58
CA LEU A 234 -13.58 -24.58 -7.80
C LEU A 234 -14.07 -24.62 -6.35
N VAL A 235 -15.32 -25.04 -6.13
CA VAL A 235 -15.89 -25.21 -4.79
C VAL A 235 -15.16 -26.31 -4.02
N SER A 236 -14.84 -27.45 -4.64
CA SER A 236 -14.08 -28.53 -3.97
C SER A 236 -12.67 -28.06 -3.62
N ILE A 237 -11.95 -27.44 -4.56
CA ILE A 237 -10.62 -26.87 -4.35
C ILE A 237 -10.63 -25.90 -3.17
N GLN A 238 -11.57 -24.94 -3.16
CA GLN A 238 -11.62 -23.92 -2.13
C GLN A 238 -11.80 -24.54 -0.73
N LYS A 239 -12.63 -25.58 -0.60
CA LYS A 239 -12.84 -26.30 0.66
C LYS A 239 -11.58 -27.06 1.11
N GLU A 240 -10.78 -27.54 0.17
CA GLU A 240 -9.60 -28.37 0.45
C GLU A 240 -8.30 -27.57 0.69
N ILE A 241 -8.16 -26.33 0.19
CA ILE A 241 -6.91 -25.54 0.25
C ILE A 241 -6.30 -25.58 1.65
N SER A 242 -7.11 -25.33 2.70
CA SER A 242 -6.60 -25.25 4.07
C SER A 242 -6.14 -26.60 4.66
N ASN A 243 -6.54 -27.71 4.03
CA ASN A 243 -6.20 -29.07 4.43
C ASN A 243 -4.97 -29.62 3.70
N ARG A 244 -4.57 -29.02 2.58
CA ARG A 244 -3.37 -29.39 1.80
C ARG A 244 -2.10 -29.32 2.65
N LYS A 245 -1.18 -30.27 2.44
CA LYS A 245 0.08 -30.38 3.19
C LYS A 245 0.94 -29.14 2.99
N GLU A 246 1.05 -28.69 1.75
CA GLU A 246 1.81 -27.51 1.33
C GLU A 246 1.28 -26.24 2.00
N TYR A 247 -0.04 -26.09 2.06
CA TYR A 247 -0.68 -24.95 2.75
C TYR A 247 -0.37 -24.97 4.24
N LYS A 248 -0.54 -26.12 4.90
CA LYS A 248 -0.23 -26.29 6.32
C LYS A 248 1.24 -26.01 6.61
N GLU A 249 2.15 -26.43 5.73
CA GLU A 249 3.58 -26.16 5.85
C GLU A 249 3.94 -24.69 5.65
N ALA A 250 3.32 -24.01 4.69
CA ALA A 250 3.51 -22.58 4.44
C ALA A 250 2.91 -21.70 5.55
N THR A 251 1.89 -22.18 6.26
CA THR A 251 1.17 -21.43 7.31
C THR A 251 1.48 -21.88 8.74
N LYS A 252 2.54 -22.67 8.95
CA LYS A 252 3.02 -23.04 10.29
C LYS A 252 3.32 -21.80 11.14
N ARG A 253 3.13 -21.92 12.45
CA ARG A 253 3.46 -20.87 13.42
C ARG A 253 4.92 -20.45 13.27
N GLY A 254 5.17 -19.15 13.18
CA GLY A 254 6.52 -18.59 12.99
C GLY A 254 7.01 -18.55 11.54
N ALA A 255 6.22 -19.03 10.57
CA ALA A 255 6.56 -18.88 9.16
C ALA A 255 6.60 -17.39 8.77
N ARG A 256 7.72 -16.95 8.17
CA ARG A 256 7.87 -15.59 7.66
C ARG A 256 6.87 -15.34 6.54
N ALA A 257 6.28 -14.14 6.51
CA ALA A 257 5.26 -13.77 5.53
C ALA A 257 5.78 -13.87 4.08
N ILE A 258 7.04 -13.51 3.82
CA ILE A 258 7.66 -13.61 2.49
C ILE A 258 7.84 -15.06 2.01
N VAL A 259 8.23 -15.96 2.91
CA VAL A 259 8.34 -17.39 2.63
C VAL A 259 6.96 -17.99 2.37
N ARG A 260 5.97 -17.58 3.16
CA ARG A 260 4.58 -17.99 2.97
C ARG A 260 4.06 -17.53 1.59
N PHE A 261 4.25 -16.26 1.23
CA PHE A 261 3.85 -15.69 -0.05
C PHE A 261 4.35 -16.54 -1.23
N SER A 262 5.66 -16.84 -1.27
CA SER A 262 6.26 -17.64 -2.34
C SER A 262 5.73 -19.09 -2.37
N LYS A 263 5.60 -19.74 -1.21
CA LYS A 263 5.10 -21.12 -1.14
C LYS A 263 3.62 -21.24 -1.54
N LEU A 264 2.80 -20.26 -1.19
CA LEU A 264 1.38 -20.25 -1.51
C LEU A 264 1.11 -19.95 -2.99
N LEU A 265 1.90 -19.06 -3.60
CA LEU A 265 1.86 -18.88 -5.05
C LEU A 265 2.20 -20.18 -5.77
N LYS A 266 3.28 -20.88 -5.35
CA LYS A 266 3.63 -22.19 -5.91
C LYS A 266 2.54 -23.25 -5.71
N LEU A 267 1.84 -23.23 -4.58
CA LEU A 267 0.68 -24.11 -4.36
C LEU A 267 -0.45 -23.82 -5.35
N SER A 268 -0.67 -22.55 -5.72
CA SER A 268 -1.67 -22.21 -6.74
C SER A 268 -1.35 -22.85 -8.09
N GLU A 269 -0.08 -22.89 -8.49
CA GLU A 269 0.38 -23.52 -9.73
C GLU A 269 0.25 -25.04 -9.69
N ILE A 270 0.55 -25.66 -8.54
CA ILE A 270 0.37 -27.10 -8.33
C ILE A 270 -1.11 -27.49 -8.52
N ILE A 271 -2.02 -26.76 -7.87
CA ILE A 271 -3.47 -27.00 -7.98
C ILE A 271 -3.95 -26.79 -9.42
N ALA A 272 -3.45 -25.75 -10.11
CA ALA A 272 -3.79 -25.52 -11.52
C ALA A 272 -3.40 -26.70 -12.41
N ASN A 273 -2.21 -27.27 -12.19
CA ASN A 273 -1.72 -28.42 -12.97
C ASN A 273 -2.48 -29.71 -12.66
N GLU A 274 -2.93 -29.92 -11.43
CA GLU A 274 -3.81 -31.02 -11.05
C GLU A 274 -5.19 -30.87 -11.72
N SER A 275 -5.73 -29.65 -11.72
CA SER A 275 -7.07 -29.35 -12.24
C SER A 275 -7.21 -29.52 -13.75
N LYS A 276 -6.10 -29.39 -14.51
CA LYS A 276 -6.09 -29.58 -15.98
C LYS A 276 -6.04 -31.05 -16.42
N LYS A 277 -5.84 -31.98 -15.49
CA LYS A 277 -5.78 -33.43 -15.79
C LYS A 277 -7.14 -34.12 -15.68
N HIS A 278 -8.15 -33.39 -15.23
CA HIS A 278 -9.55 -33.79 -15.12
C HIS A 278 -10.38 -33.11 -16.20
#